data_AF-A0A962RMG7-F1
#
_entry.id   AF-A0A962RMG7-F1
#
_cell.length_a   1.000
_cell.length_b   1.000
_cell.length_c   1.000
_cell.angle_alpha   90.00
_cell.angle_beta   90.00
_cell.angle_gamma   90.00
#
_symmetry.space_group_name_H-M   'P 1'
#
loop_
_entity.id
_entity.type
_entity.pdbx_description
1 polymer ?
#
loop_
_entity_poly.entity_id
_entity_poly.type
_entity_poly.pdbx_seq_one_letter_code
_entity_poly.pdbx_strand_id
1 'polypeptide(L)' 'MQLHKQDVVEAATALLDDYGIADLSMRRLARELAVSPGALYWHFANKQQLLG' A
#
# COMPACT_ATOMS: atom_id res chain seq x y z
N MET A 1 12.82 -6.24 -8.83
CA MET A 1 12.34 -6.90 -7.60
C MET A 1 10.87 -7.20 -7.78
N GLN A 2 10.44 -8.40 -7.37
CA GLN A 2 9.02 -8.76 -7.37
C GLN A 2 8.39 -8.15 -6.12
N LEU A 3 7.22 -7.53 -6.26
CA LEU A 3 6.45 -7.02 -5.13
C LEU A 3 5.68 -8.20 -4.50
N HIS A 4 5.74 -8.32 -3.18
CA HIS A 4 4.99 -9.30 -2.41
C HIS A 4 3.88 -8.62 -1.59
N LYS A 5 2.85 -9.39 -1.21
CA LYS A 5 1.76 -8.88 -0.36
C LYS A 5 2.27 -8.31 0.97
N GLN A 6 3.31 -8.93 1.54
CA GLN A 6 3.90 -8.50 2.80
C GLN A 6 4.53 -7.11 2.69
N ASP A 7 5.27 -6.82 1.62
CA ASP A 7 5.86 -5.49 1.37
C ASP A 7 4.79 -4.38 1.37
N VAL A 8 3.62 -4.68 0.76
CA VAL A 8 2.50 -3.73 0.69
C VAL A 8 1.87 -3.50 2.06
N VAL A 9 1.71 -4.55 2.86
CA VAL A 9 1.15 -4.45 4.22
C VAL A 9 2.11 -3.68 5.13
N GLU A 10 3.40 -3.99 5.11
CA GLU A 10 4.40 -3.34 5.93
C GLU A 10 4.49 -1.83 5.65
N ALA A 11 4.55 -1.44 4.36
CA ALA A 11 4.55 -0.03 3.99
C ALA A 11 3.22 0.68 4.31
N ALA A 12 2.07 -0.03 4.22
CA ALA A 12 0.79 0.52 4.63
C ALA A 12 0.72 0.74 6.14
N THR A 13 1.25 -0.18 6.93
CA THR A 13 1.36 -0.06 8.40
C THR A 13 2.23 1.14 8.78
N ALA A 14 3.41 1.28 8.17
CA ALA A 14 4.28 2.44 8.43
C ALA A 14 3.58 3.78 8.10
N LEU A 15 2.88 3.85 6.96
CA LEU A 15 2.11 5.05 6.60
C LEU A 15 0.97 5.35 7.58
N LEU A 16 0.33 4.30 8.12
CA LEU A 16 -0.72 4.46 9.12
C LEU A 16 -0.17 4.98 10.45
N ASP A 17 0.99 4.49 10.87
CA ASP A 17 1.63 4.91 12.12
C ASP A 17 2.10 6.38 12.04
N ASP A 18 2.67 6.78 10.91
CA ASP A 18 3.24 8.12 10.74
C ASP A 18 2.19 9.20 10.42
N TYR A 19 1.16 8.86 9.64
CA TYR A 19 0.24 9.84 9.05
C TYR A 19 -1.25 9.53 9.27
N GLY A 20 -1.57 8.35 9.79
CA GLY A 20 -2.93 7.92 10.02
C GLY A 20 -3.70 7.52 8.75
N ILE A 21 -4.90 6.98 8.97
CA ILE A 21 -5.74 6.40 7.91
C ILE A 21 -6.21 7.42 6.87
N ALA A 22 -6.34 8.70 7.23
CA ALA A 22 -6.76 9.75 6.30
C ALA A 22 -5.76 9.93 5.15
N ASP A 23 -4.48 9.72 5.42
CA ASP A 23 -3.41 9.93 4.44
C ASP A 23 -3.00 8.65 3.68
N LEU A 24 -3.41 7.48 4.18
CA LEU A 24 -3.23 6.23 3.46
C LEU A 24 -4.07 6.22 2.17
N SER A 25 -3.41 6.16 1.02
CA SER A 25 -4.06 5.92 -0.27
C SER A 25 -3.24 4.95 -1.11
N MET A 26 -3.89 4.22 -2.03
CA MET A 26 -3.21 3.30 -2.95
C MET A 26 -2.11 4.03 -3.75
N ARG A 27 -2.37 5.28 -4.15
CA ARG A 27 -1.38 6.10 -4.87
C ARG A 27 -0.19 6.47 -4.01
N ARG A 28 -0.40 6.86 -2.75
CA ARG A 28 0.70 7.20 -1.84
C ARG A 28 1.54 5.96 -1.53
N LEU A 29 0.89 4.85 -1.22
CA LEU A 29 1.54 3.57 -0.96
C LEU A 29 2.40 3.10 -2.15
N ALA A 30 1.91 3.25 -3.38
CA ALA A 30 2.68 2.92 -4.57
C ALA A 30 3.92 3.80 -4.73
N ARG A 31 3.82 5.09 -4.38
CA ARG A 31 4.97 6.01 -4.40
C ARG A 31 6.01 5.62 -3.36
N GLU A 32 5.61 5.29 -2.13
CA GLU A 32 6.57 4.87 -1.09
C GLU A 32 7.30 3.58 -1.45
N LEU A 33 6.60 2.65 -2.11
CA LEU A 33 7.18 1.40 -2.59
C LEU A 33 7.95 1.55 -3.91
N ALA A 34 8.02 2.77 -4.47
CA ALA A 34 8.63 3.04 -5.78
C ALA A 34 8.10 2.15 -6.92
N VAL A 35 6.80 1.82 -6.90
CA VAL A 35 6.12 1.00 -7.92
C VAL A 35 4.99 1.77 -8.61
N SER A 36 4.52 1.24 -9.73
CA SER A 36 3.28 1.75 -10.33
C SER A 36 2.07 1.39 -9.45
N PRO A 37 1.01 2.23 -9.40
CA PRO A 37 -0.22 1.87 -8.70
C PRO A 37 -0.82 0.55 -9.20
N GLY A 38 -0.64 0.24 -10.49
CA GLY A 38 -1.04 -1.04 -11.09
C GLY A 38 -0.43 -2.25 -10.39
N ALA A 39 0.80 -2.14 -9.90
CA ALA A 39 1.48 -3.22 -9.18
C ALA A 39 0.73 -3.62 -7.90
N LEU A 40 0.18 -2.64 -7.16
CA LEU A 40 -0.56 -2.90 -5.93
C LEU A 40 -1.87 -3.66 -6.19
N TYR A 41 -2.53 -3.39 -7.32
CA TYR A 41 -3.83 -3.99 -7.65
C TYR A 41 -3.78 -5.49 -7.93
N TRP A 42 -2.61 -6.05 -8.23
CA TRP A 42 -2.41 -7.51 -8.30
C TRP A 42 -2.50 -8.19 -6.93
N HIS A 43 -2.27 -7.43 -5.86
CA HIS A 43 -2.26 -7.91 -4.47
C HIS A 43 -3.55 -7.56 -3.74
N PHE A 44 -4.04 -6.32 -3.94
CA PHE A 44 -5.21 -5.76 -3.28
C PHE A 44 -6.05 -4.92 -4.26
N ALA A 45 -7.29 -5.31 -4.47
CA ALA A 45 -8.21 -4.63 -5.39
C ALA A 45 -8.54 -3.19 -4.98
N ASN A 46 -8.46 -2.87 -3.69
CA ASN A 46 -8.71 -1.53 -3.15
C ASN A 46 -8.13 -1.39 -1.73
N LYS A 47 -8.22 -0.16 -1.18
CA LYS A 47 -7.75 0.18 0.18
C LYS A 47 -8.51 -0.62 1.26
N GLN A 48 -9.79 -0.88 1.08
CA GLN A 48 -10.60 -1.63 2.05
C GLN A 48 -10.09 -3.07 2.17
N GLN A 49 -9.84 -3.76 1.05
CA GLN A 49 -9.27 -5.11 1.05
C GLN A 49 -7.86 -5.15 1.66
N LEU A 50 -7.09 -4.06 1.57
CA LEU A 50 -5.79 -3.93 2.22
C LEU A 50 -5.91 -3.82 3.75
N LEU A 51 -6.95 -3.16 4.24
CA LEU A 51 -7.17 -2.93 5.68
C LEU A 51 -7.86 -4.10 6.40
N GLY A 52 -8.44 -5.04 5.64
CA GLY A 52 -9.24 -6.15 6.18
C GLY A 52 -10.72 -5.96 5.91
#